data_AF-A0A6I1NM99-F1
#
_entry.id   AF-A0A6I1NM99-F1
#
_cell.length_a   1.000
_cell.length_b   1.000
_cell.length_c   1.000
_cell.angle_alpha   90.00
_cell.angle_beta   90.00
_cell.angle_gamma   90.00
#
_symmetry.space_group_name_H-M   'P 1'
#
loop_
_entity.id
_entity.type
_entity.pdbx_description
1 polymer ?
#
loop_
_entity_poly.entity_id
_entity_poly.type
_entity_poly.pdbx_seq_one_letter_code
_entity_poly.pdbx_strand_id
1 'polypeptide(L)'
;MTATICQIALSVRDTTASLHFYQKLFGLKHVFGTLSFRGKQAERIQGLAGVASRVSWLIDDRAFFQLELFEFESPVAAPLAPEDDERVGYRRILARVDSLERFEALAQSLGLPLETRPAANRRFIRDPDGILIELIEDRSLQGSPYPCKLTGLGLVVADCARSAAAFVDGLGFRRSDATFEAADDTVAHARLSKGDMWLDIRQTAAPKPWPSRYRLSDIGILNLAVGFDSQEGFTAQFEQALVAGFVPNYQPMGQAGLVQCVYVNDPHGFSVEMLYCSPQLYPLVGFSKPDLKARLFNRQREKLAYKALGTRRDSFFSRQIRTEIEIDAAPSAVWNCLVDFERYGQWNPMLEIQRIDHRPGGQMHFAVKLGEERKASFQARISSDEAPRRFAWRGGNPFTVAGEHFFQLVENADGSTRFIHGERFSGLLLPALWQRLSQSKRLYQRMNEALKQRVDSAHQEATDERLER
;
A
#
# COMPACT_ATOMS: atom_id res chain seq x y z
N MET A 1 18.36 18.46 -21.46
CA MET A 1 17.23 17.62 -20.99
C MET A 1 17.31 17.58 -19.48
N THR A 2 16.22 17.92 -18.80
CA THR A 2 16.16 17.86 -17.33
C THR A 2 15.37 16.63 -16.90
N ALA A 3 15.91 15.93 -15.90
CA ALA A 3 15.23 14.81 -15.27
C ALA A 3 15.39 14.93 -13.76
N THR A 4 14.31 14.66 -13.03
CA THR A 4 14.22 14.78 -11.57
C THR A 4 13.51 13.56 -11.01
N ILE A 5 13.63 13.29 -9.72
CA ILE A 5 12.68 12.38 -9.08
C ILE A 5 11.34 13.12 -9.01
N CYS A 6 10.32 12.62 -9.70
CA CYS A 6 9.01 13.26 -9.78
C CYS A 6 7.95 12.55 -8.93
N GLN A 7 8.27 11.38 -8.36
CA GLN A 7 7.32 10.61 -7.59
C GLN A 7 7.98 9.75 -6.54
N ILE A 8 7.31 9.63 -5.40
CA ILE A 8 7.52 8.56 -4.42
C ILE A 8 6.22 7.76 -4.35
N ALA A 9 6.29 6.45 -4.58
CA ALA A 9 5.13 5.56 -4.47
C ALA A 9 5.23 4.73 -3.19
N LEU A 10 4.16 4.70 -2.41
CA LEU A 10 4.03 3.94 -1.18
C LEU A 10 2.93 2.89 -1.31
N SER A 11 3.18 1.69 -0.82
CA SER A 11 2.14 0.70 -0.54
C SER A 11 1.67 0.89 0.90
N VAL A 12 0.38 1.18 1.08
CA VAL A 12 -0.25 1.50 2.36
C VAL A 12 -1.45 0.61 2.61
N ARG A 13 -1.78 0.38 3.89
CA ARG A 13 -2.91 -0.48 4.26
C ARG A 13 -4.24 0.24 4.14
N ASP A 14 -4.25 1.54 4.42
CA ASP A 14 -5.44 2.39 4.35
C ASP A 14 -5.06 3.76 3.78
N THR A 15 -5.44 3.98 2.52
CA THR A 15 -5.22 5.27 1.86
C THR A 15 -5.81 6.45 2.63
N THR A 16 -6.89 6.26 3.39
CA THR A 16 -7.55 7.33 4.16
C THR A 16 -6.70 7.76 5.35
N ALA A 17 -6.15 6.79 6.09
CA ALA A 17 -5.27 7.04 7.23
C ALA A 17 -3.97 7.72 6.79
N SER A 18 -3.35 7.20 5.73
CA SER A 18 -2.11 7.77 5.18
C SER A 18 -2.34 9.17 4.59
N LEU A 19 -3.46 9.40 3.88
CA LEU A 19 -3.84 10.75 3.44
C LEU A 19 -3.93 11.71 4.63
N HIS A 20 -4.66 11.33 5.68
CA HIS A 20 -4.80 12.18 6.86
C HIS A 20 -3.44 12.52 7.48
N PHE A 21 -2.57 11.52 7.64
CA PHE A 21 -1.23 11.68 8.18
C PHE A 21 -0.38 12.64 7.34
N TYR A 22 -0.22 12.40 6.04
CA TYR A 22 0.62 13.24 5.17
C TYR A 22 0.05 14.64 4.98
N GLN A 23 -1.27 14.81 4.97
CA GLN A 23 -1.88 16.14 4.91
C GLN A 23 -1.69 16.93 6.19
N LYS A 24 -1.92 16.30 7.35
CA LYS A 24 -1.89 17.00 8.65
C LYS A 24 -0.47 17.31 9.10
N LEU A 25 0.42 16.33 9.00
CA LEU A 25 1.74 16.43 9.58
C LEU A 25 2.75 17.07 8.61
N PHE A 26 2.62 16.78 7.31
CA PHE A 26 3.55 17.25 6.28
C PHE A 26 2.98 18.35 5.39
N GLY A 27 1.70 18.74 5.57
CA GLY A 27 1.08 19.82 4.81
C GLY A 27 0.89 19.53 3.31
N LEU A 28 1.06 18.28 2.88
CA LEU A 28 0.84 17.88 1.49
C LEU A 28 -0.64 18.03 1.13
N LYS A 29 -0.94 18.34 -0.13
CA LYS A 29 -2.30 18.57 -0.60
C LYS A 29 -2.80 17.37 -1.39
N HIS A 30 -3.86 16.74 -0.90
CA HIS A 30 -4.57 15.71 -1.65
C HIS A 30 -5.18 16.29 -2.94
N VAL A 31 -5.01 15.55 -4.03
CA VAL A 31 -5.44 15.94 -5.39
C VAL A 31 -6.75 15.24 -5.77
N PHE A 32 -6.71 13.91 -5.95
CA PHE A 32 -7.84 12.99 -6.05
C PHE A 32 -7.32 11.55 -5.90
N GLY A 33 -8.20 10.55 -6.04
CA GLY A 33 -7.83 9.15 -6.14
C GLY A 33 -8.54 8.41 -7.29
N THR A 34 -8.10 7.19 -7.59
CA THR A 34 -8.63 6.36 -8.67
C THR A 34 -8.70 4.88 -8.28
N LEU A 35 -9.56 4.16 -8.99
CA LEU A 35 -9.61 2.69 -9.01
C LEU A 35 -9.12 2.10 -10.35
N SER A 36 -8.40 2.88 -11.16
CA SER A 36 -8.07 2.45 -12.53
C SER A 36 -6.92 1.44 -12.62
N PHE A 37 -6.16 1.21 -11.55
CA PHE A 37 -5.02 0.28 -11.55
C PHE A 37 -5.47 -1.15 -11.27
N ARG A 38 -6.17 -1.76 -12.22
CA ARG A 38 -6.62 -3.16 -12.16
C ARG A 38 -6.59 -3.80 -13.55
N GLY A 39 -6.48 -5.13 -13.60
CA GLY A 39 -6.59 -5.93 -14.82
C GLY A 39 -5.27 -6.09 -15.59
N LYS A 40 -5.30 -6.78 -16.74
CA LYS A 40 -4.10 -7.29 -17.44
C LYS A 40 -3.07 -6.25 -17.82
N GLN A 41 -3.49 -5.02 -18.10
CA GLN A 41 -2.56 -3.93 -18.37
C GLN A 41 -1.78 -3.53 -17.11
N ALA A 42 -2.46 -3.38 -15.97
CA ALA A 42 -1.83 -3.07 -14.70
C ALA A 42 -0.92 -4.22 -14.24
N GLU A 43 -1.33 -5.47 -14.45
CA GLU A 43 -0.51 -6.65 -14.11
C GLU A 43 0.84 -6.62 -14.82
N ARG A 44 0.86 -6.31 -16.12
CA ARG A 44 2.09 -6.23 -16.92
C ARG A 44 2.98 -5.07 -16.49
N ILE A 45 2.37 -3.90 -16.28
CA ILE A 45 3.10 -2.69 -15.89
C ILE A 45 3.81 -2.90 -14.54
N GLN A 46 3.07 -3.41 -13.54
CA GLN A 46 3.60 -3.57 -12.19
C GLN A 46 4.35 -4.89 -11.97
N GLY A 47 4.31 -5.82 -12.93
CA GLY A 47 4.89 -7.16 -12.76
C GLY A 47 4.16 -8.00 -11.70
N LEU A 48 2.89 -7.72 -11.43
CA LEU A 48 2.10 -8.33 -10.35
C LEU A 48 0.83 -8.97 -10.90
N ALA A 49 0.70 -10.28 -10.77
CA ALA A 49 -0.49 -11.01 -11.22
C ALA A 49 -1.74 -10.63 -10.40
N GLY A 50 -2.89 -10.52 -11.07
CA GLY A 50 -4.17 -10.21 -10.43
C GLY A 50 -4.26 -8.83 -9.80
N VAL A 51 -3.35 -7.90 -10.13
CA VAL A 51 -3.23 -6.64 -9.39
C VAL A 51 -4.52 -5.83 -9.42
N ALA A 52 -4.88 -5.33 -8.24
CA ALA A 52 -5.96 -4.39 -8.05
C ALA A 52 -5.62 -3.43 -6.91
N SER A 53 -5.63 -2.12 -7.17
CA SER A 53 -5.31 -1.13 -6.14
C SER A 53 -6.13 0.16 -6.22
N ARG A 54 -6.45 0.72 -5.05
CA ARG A 54 -6.92 2.11 -4.93
C ARG A 54 -5.70 3.01 -4.81
N VAL A 55 -5.65 4.07 -5.61
CA VAL A 55 -4.50 4.99 -5.61
C VAL A 55 -4.97 6.39 -5.30
N SER A 56 -4.24 7.08 -4.43
CA SER A 56 -4.49 8.50 -4.09
C SER A 56 -3.21 9.31 -4.24
N TRP A 57 -3.35 10.54 -4.71
CA TRP A 57 -2.21 11.43 -4.98
C TRP A 57 -2.19 12.63 -4.04
N LEU A 58 -1.01 12.93 -3.49
CA LEU A 58 -0.73 14.21 -2.84
C LEU A 58 0.38 14.96 -3.55
N ILE A 59 0.34 16.28 -3.49
CA ILE A 59 1.36 17.17 -4.07
C ILE A 59 1.84 18.20 -3.05
N ASP A 60 3.02 18.76 -3.32
CA ASP A 60 3.47 20.00 -2.69
C ASP A 60 3.35 21.20 -3.65
N ASP A 61 4.30 22.14 -3.63
CA ASP A 61 4.38 23.30 -4.53
C ASP A 61 5.21 23.02 -5.80
N ARG A 62 5.85 21.85 -5.92
CA ARG A 62 6.64 21.50 -7.10
C ARG A 62 5.71 21.08 -8.23
N ALA A 63 5.96 21.62 -9.42
CA ALA A 63 5.07 21.46 -10.57
C ALA A 63 4.98 20.03 -11.13
N PHE A 64 6.01 19.20 -10.88
CA PHE A 64 6.08 17.82 -11.37
C PHE A 64 6.57 16.88 -10.26
N PHE A 65 5.93 16.98 -9.09
CA PHE A 65 6.14 16.08 -7.97
C PHE A 65 4.81 15.54 -7.45
N GLN A 66 4.75 14.26 -7.12
CA GLN A 66 3.63 13.69 -6.38
C GLN A 66 4.06 12.58 -5.40
N LEU A 67 3.33 12.45 -4.31
CA LEU A 67 3.33 11.28 -3.44
C LEU A 67 2.15 10.40 -3.84
N GLU A 68 2.43 9.16 -4.23
CA GLU A 68 1.43 8.15 -4.59
C GLU A 68 1.21 7.18 -3.44
N LEU A 69 -0.06 6.99 -3.07
CA LEU A 69 -0.47 6.03 -2.05
C LEU A 69 -1.28 4.91 -2.72
N PHE A 70 -0.69 3.72 -2.80
CA PHE A 70 -1.32 2.50 -3.29
C PHE A 70 -1.86 1.68 -2.14
N GLU A 71 -3.16 1.46 -2.13
CA GLU A 71 -3.80 0.46 -1.29
C GLU A 71 -4.16 -0.74 -2.17
N PHE A 72 -3.36 -1.80 -2.06
CA PHE A 72 -3.55 -3.02 -2.82
C PHE A 72 -4.69 -3.86 -2.23
N GLU A 73 -5.73 -4.07 -3.05
CA GLU A 73 -6.82 -5.02 -2.78
C GLU A 73 -6.39 -6.44 -3.17
N SER A 74 -5.59 -6.58 -4.22
CA SER A 74 -4.93 -7.83 -4.60
C SER A 74 -3.60 -7.54 -5.32
N PRO A 75 -2.54 -8.33 -5.07
CA PRO A 75 -2.47 -9.28 -3.96
C PRO A 75 -2.36 -8.51 -2.63
N VAL A 76 -2.86 -9.09 -1.54
CA VAL A 76 -2.84 -8.43 -0.22
C VAL A 76 -1.40 -8.13 0.19
N ALA A 77 -1.11 -6.88 0.53
CA ALA A 77 0.17 -6.41 0.99
C ALA A 77 0.56 -7.08 2.34
N ALA A 78 1.75 -7.66 2.42
CA ALA A 78 2.31 -8.10 3.70
C ALA A 78 2.67 -6.85 4.54
N PRO A 79 2.48 -6.89 5.88
CA PRO A 79 2.81 -5.76 6.73
C PRO A 79 4.33 -5.54 6.80
N LEU A 80 4.75 -4.30 7.08
CA LEU A 80 6.13 -3.97 7.39
C LEU A 80 6.45 -4.36 8.85
N ALA A 81 7.62 -4.94 9.08
CA ALA A 81 8.12 -5.26 10.41
C ALA A 81 9.32 -4.35 10.80
N PRO A 82 9.57 -4.07 12.09
CA PRO A 82 10.68 -3.19 12.49
C PRO A 82 12.06 -3.62 11.96
N GLU A 83 12.30 -4.93 11.85
CA GLU A 83 13.54 -5.51 11.31
C GLU A 83 13.76 -5.23 9.81
N ASP A 84 12.73 -4.75 9.11
CA ASP A 84 12.83 -4.40 7.69
C ASP A 84 13.61 -3.12 7.45
N ASP A 85 13.79 -2.25 8.46
CA ASP A 85 14.58 -1.02 8.35
C ASP A 85 16.01 -1.27 7.84
N GLU A 86 16.59 -2.42 8.21
CA GLU A 86 17.96 -2.86 7.87
C GLU A 86 18.02 -3.79 6.66
N ARG A 87 16.87 -4.15 6.11
CA ARG A 87 16.77 -5.07 4.98
C ARG A 87 17.02 -4.33 3.67
N VAL A 88 17.62 -5.00 2.69
CA VAL A 88 17.75 -4.46 1.33
C VAL A 88 16.41 -3.95 0.80
N GLY A 89 16.38 -2.75 0.22
CA GLY A 89 15.14 -2.08 -0.21
C GLY A 89 15.13 -0.58 0.03
N TYR A 90 14.09 0.09 -0.48
CA TYR A 90 13.76 1.46 -0.07
C TYR A 90 13.19 1.42 1.34
N ARG A 91 13.90 2.03 2.30
CA ARG A 91 13.58 1.89 3.75
C ARG A 91 13.26 3.20 4.45
N ARG A 92 13.50 4.33 3.80
CA ARG A 92 13.36 5.63 4.45
C ARG A 92 12.91 6.69 3.48
N ILE A 93 12.02 7.58 3.92
CA ILE A 93 11.70 8.82 3.21
C ILE A 93 12.52 9.94 3.84
N LEU A 94 13.18 10.77 3.04
CA LEU A 94 13.84 11.98 3.50
C LEU A 94 12.87 13.16 3.36
N ALA A 95 12.60 13.85 4.46
CA ALA A 95 11.71 14.99 4.51
C ALA A 95 12.45 16.22 5.08
N ARG A 96 12.35 17.34 4.37
CA ARG A 96 12.80 18.65 4.85
C ARG A 96 11.63 19.34 5.51
N VAL A 97 11.78 19.79 6.74
CA VAL A 97 10.74 20.49 7.50
C VAL A 97 11.24 21.86 7.94
N ASP A 98 10.37 22.86 7.98
CA ASP A 98 10.74 24.24 8.34
C ASP A 98 11.23 24.43 9.78
N SER A 99 10.76 23.59 10.71
CA SER A 99 11.18 23.55 12.11
C SER A 99 10.95 22.14 12.67
N LEU A 100 12.01 21.54 13.23
CA LEU A 100 11.90 20.26 13.92
C LEU A 100 11.01 20.38 15.16
N GLU A 101 11.23 21.40 15.98
CA GLU A 101 10.46 21.65 17.22
C GLU A 101 8.96 21.77 16.96
N ARG A 102 8.58 22.54 15.93
CA ARG A 102 7.17 22.70 15.54
C ARG A 102 6.57 21.38 15.05
N PHE A 103 7.34 20.60 14.30
CA PHE A 103 6.91 19.28 13.83
C PHE A 103 6.73 18.31 15.01
N GLU A 104 7.66 18.29 15.97
CA GLU A 104 7.58 17.46 17.17
C GLU A 104 6.35 17.80 18.01
N ALA A 105 6.08 19.09 18.25
CA ALA A 105 4.89 19.53 18.96
C ALA A 105 3.60 19.09 18.22
N LEU A 106 3.59 19.19 16.88
CA LEU A 106 2.46 18.74 16.08
C LEU A 106 2.29 17.21 16.15
N ALA A 107 3.35 16.43 16.00
CA ALA A 107 3.33 14.97 16.14
C ALA A 107 2.81 14.55 17.53
N GLN A 108 3.29 15.20 18.60
CA GLN A 108 2.84 14.96 19.97
C GLN A 108 1.34 15.28 20.13
N SER A 109 0.87 16.40 19.56
CA SER A 109 -0.56 16.76 19.61
C SER A 109 -1.48 15.76 18.89
N LEU A 110 -0.93 14.97 17.95
CA LEU A 110 -1.61 13.90 17.24
C LEU A 110 -1.42 12.52 17.88
N GLY A 111 -0.69 12.44 19.01
CA GLY A 111 -0.38 11.17 19.69
C GLY A 111 0.58 10.27 18.93
N LEU A 112 1.42 10.84 18.05
CA LEU A 112 2.39 10.10 17.26
C LEU A 112 3.74 10.03 17.99
N PRO A 113 4.29 8.83 18.24
CA PRO A 113 5.58 8.69 18.91
C PRO A 113 6.72 9.12 17.99
N LEU A 114 7.68 9.87 18.54
CA LEU A 114 8.95 10.17 17.88
C LEU A 114 9.96 9.07 18.20
N GLU A 115 10.79 8.70 17.22
CA GLU A 115 11.88 7.76 17.41
C GLU A 115 13.16 8.47 17.84
N THR A 116 13.73 8.02 18.97
CA THR A 116 15.06 8.45 19.40
C THR A 116 16.11 7.63 18.66
N ARG A 117 16.90 8.28 17.81
CA ARG A 117 18.11 7.70 17.20
C ARG A 117 19.29 8.64 17.44
N PRO A 118 20.53 8.12 17.57
CA PRO A 118 21.71 8.95 17.74
C PRO A 118 22.00 9.76 16.46
N ALA A 119 21.41 10.95 16.37
CA ALA A 119 21.68 11.93 15.32
C ALA A 119 21.27 13.32 15.83
N ALA A 120 22.24 14.18 16.15
CA ALA A 120 21.99 15.45 16.83
C ALA A 120 20.98 16.35 16.08
N ASN A 121 21.03 16.35 14.74
CA ASN A 121 20.28 17.27 13.88
C ASN A 121 19.18 16.60 13.04
N ARG A 122 18.76 15.39 13.41
CA ARG A 122 17.74 14.63 12.68
C ARG A 122 16.68 14.13 13.64
N ARG A 123 15.46 13.98 13.15
CA ARG A 123 14.37 13.32 13.87
C ARG A 123 13.77 12.23 13.02
N PHE A 124 13.20 11.23 13.66
CA PHE A 124 12.63 10.08 12.99
C PHE A 124 11.20 9.88 13.47
N ILE A 125 10.31 9.59 12.53
CA ILE A 125 8.92 9.24 12.82
C ILE A 125 8.50 8.12 11.87
N ARG A 126 7.50 7.35 12.27
CA ARG A 126 6.83 6.39 11.38
C ARG A 126 5.49 6.91 10.90
N ASP A 127 5.18 6.58 9.66
CA ASP A 127 3.83 6.72 9.15
C ASP A 127 2.88 5.67 9.77
N PRO A 128 1.56 5.71 9.48
CA PRO A 128 0.59 4.78 10.05
C PRO A 128 0.87 3.29 9.77
N ASP A 129 1.66 3.00 8.74
CA ASP A 129 2.00 1.66 8.28
C ASP A 129 3.41 1.23 8.71
N GLY A 130 4.14 2.09 9.42
CA GLY A 130 5.48 1.82 9.95
C GLY A 130 6.62 2.29 9.07
N ILE A 131 6.36 3.01 7.97
CA ILE A 131 7.40 3.51 7.06
C ILE A 131 8.20 4.60 7.77
N LEU A 132 9.52 4.44 7.80
CA LEU A 132 10.43 5.38 8.45
C LEU A 132 10.57 6.67 7.64
N ILE A 133 10.39 7.81 8.31
CA ILE A 133 10.59 9.14 7.76
C ILE A 133 11.66 9.85 8.57
N GLU A 134 12.73 10.26 7.88
CA GLU A 134 13.79 11.09 8.41
C GLU A 134 13.48 12.56 8.17
N LEU A 135 13.48 13.34 9.24
CA LEU A 135 13.19 14.75 9.26
C LEU A 135 14.50 15.52 9.42
N ILE A 136 14.73 16.47 8.52
CA ILE A 136 15.87 17.36 8.57
C ILE A 136 15.35 18.80 8.50
N GLU A 137 15.81 19.65 9.42
CA GLU A 137 15.42 21.06 9.40
C GLU A 137 15.90 21.75 8.11
N ASP A 138 15.04 22.55 7.51
CA ASP A 138 15.32 23.44 6.39
C ASP A 138 14.57 24.75 6.60
N ARG A 139 15.29 25.73 7.17
CA ARG A 139 14.72 27.03 7.52
C ARG A 139 14.24 27.83 6.31
N SER A 140 14.63 27.47 5.08
CA SER A 140 14.10 28.10 3.88
C SER A 140 12.61 27.84 3.67
N LEU A 141 12.05 26.82 4.33
CA LEU A 141 10.62 26.48 4.29
C LEU A 141 9.77 27.30 5.29
N GLN A 142 10.38 28.11 6.16
CA GLN A 142 9.64 28.90 7.15
C GLN A 142 8.72 29.92 6.47
N GLY A 143 7.45 29.94 6.87
CA GLY A 143 6.42 30.80 6.25
C GLY A 143 5.86 30.27 4.92
N SER A 144 6.37 29.14 4.40
CA SER A 144 5.82 28.48 3.22
C SER A 144 4.42 27.91 3.50
N PRO A 145 3.48 27.96 2.52
CA PRO A 145 2.23 27.21 2.60
C PRO A 145 2.42 25.68 2.54
N TYR A 146 3.64 25.23 2.23
CA TYR A 146 4.08 23.84 2.32
C TYR A 146 5.29 23.81 3.25
N PRO A 147 5.08 23.59 4.55
CA PRO A 147 6.15 23.71 5.53
C PRO A 147 7.04 22.44 5.59
N CYS A 148 6.83 21.53 4.64
CA CYS A 148 7.66 20.38 4.41
C CYS A 148 7.78 20.09 2.91
N LYS A 149 8.92 19.50 2.50
CA LYS A 149 9.10 18.83 1.21
C LYS A 149 9.66 17.42 1.39
N LEU A 150 9.09 16.45 0.67
CA LEU A 150 9.71 15.12 0.57
C LEU A 150 10.84 15.19 -0.46
N THR A 151 12.07 14.99 -0.02
CA THR A 151 13.27 15.33 -0.80
C THR A 151 14.10 14.10 -1.17
N GLY A 152 13.68 12.89 -0.84
CA GLY A 152 14.42 11.72 -1.28
C GLY A 152 14.01 10.43 -0.63
N LEU A 153 14.76 9.38 -0.96
CA LEU A 153 14.63 8.05 -0.36
C LEU A 153 15.98 7.54 0.16
N GLY A 154 15.93 6.76 1.22
CA GLY A 154 17.03 5.94 1.70
C GLY A 154 16.90 4.52 1.16
N LEU A 155 17.96 4.02 0.55
CA LEU A 155 18.06 2.70 -0.04
C LEU A 155 19.12 1.88 0.70
N VAL A 156 18.73 0.72 1.22
CA VAL A 156 19.66 -0.25 1.79
C VAL A 156 20.03 -1.26 0.71
N VAL A 157 21.32 -1.50 0.53
CA VAL A 157 21.83 -2.39 -0.53
C VAL A 157 22.87 -3.36 0.00
N ALA A 158 23.07 -4.45 -0.75
CA ALA A 158 24.13 -5.41 -0.49
C ALA A 158 25.52 -4.91 -0.96
N ASP A 159 25.56 -4.07 -2.00
CA ASP A 159 26.78 -3.52 -2.58
C ASP A 159 26.56 -2.04 -2.95
N CYS A 160 27.09 -1.15 -2.11
CA CYS A 160 26.90 0.29 -2.25
C CYS A 160 27.52 0.85 -3.54
N ALA A 161 28.74 0.42 -3.87
CA ALA A 161 29.47 0.93 -5.03
C ALA A 161 28.77 0.54 -6.33
N ARG A 162 28.34 -0.73 -6.43
CA ARG A 162 27.65 -1.24 -7.62
C ARG A 162 26.27 -0.62 -7.80
N SER A 163 25.46 -0.53 -6.74
CA SER A 163 24.17 0.16 -6.83
C SER A 163 24.35 1.63 -7.19
N ALA A 164 25.29 2.35 -6.57
CA ALA A 164 25.55 3.74 -6.90
C ALA A 164 25.98 3.93 -8.36
N ALA A 165 26.82 3.04 -8.90
CA ALA A 165 27.19 3.06 -10.32
C ALA A 165 25.98 2.83 -11.24
N ALA A 166 25.12 1.85 -10.94
CA ALA A 166 23.92 1.59 -11.75
C ALA A 166 23.01 2.83 -11.88
N PHE A 167 22.73 3.53 -10.78
CA PHE A 167 21.91 4.76 -10.83
C PHE A 167 22.61 5.92 -11.57
N VAL A 168 23.93 6.06 -11.43
CA VAL A 168 24.70 7.11 -12.14
C VAL A 168 24.74 6.82 -13.64
N ASP A 169 25.16 5.61 -14.02
CA ASP A 169 25.43 5.24 -15.41
C ASP A 169 24.14 4.96 -16.19
N GLY A 170 23.14 4.34 -15.54
CA GLY A 170 21.89 3.94 -16.17
C GLY A 170 20.78 4.98 -16.12
N LEU A 171 20.73 5.79 -15.06
CA LEU A 171 19.65 6.77 -14.85
C LEU A 171 20.16 8.22 -14.72
N GLY A 172 21.46 8.46 -14.91
CA GLY A 172 22.03 9.80 -14.96
C GLY A 172 21.92 10.56 -13.64
N PHE A 173 21.98 9.85 -12.51
CA PHE A 173 22.11 10.47 -11.19
C PHE A 173 23.51 11.10 -11.02
N ARG A 174 23.62 12.12 -10.17
CA ARG A 174 24.91 12.75 -9.85
C ARG A 174 25.34 12.33 -8.45
N ARG A 175 26.62 11.99 -8.28
CA ARG A 175 27.20 11.80 -6.95
C ARG A 175 27.33 13.13 -6.24
N SER A 176 27.20 13.11 -4.92
CA SER A 176 27.44 14.25 -4.06
C SER A 176 28.48 13.90 -3.00
N ASP A 177 29.40 14.83 -2.79
CA ASP A 177 30.44 14.75 -1.77
C ASP A 177 29.97 15.28 -0.41
N ALA A 178 28.67 15.58 -0.25
CA ALA A 178 28.11 16.08 1.00
C ALA A 178 28.33 15.07 2.14
N THR A 179 28.88 15.56 3.24
CA THR A 179 29.16 14.76 4.43
C THR A 179 27.88 14.14 4.99
N PHE A 180 27.94 12.84 5.26
CA PHE A 180 26.87 12.05 5.85
C PHE A 180 27.27 11.67 7.27
N GLU A 181 26.42 12.00 8.26
CA GLU A 181 26.52 11.35 9.57
C GLU A 181 26.00 9.92 9.40
N ALA A 182 26.93 8.97 9.41
CA ALA A 182 26.64 7.55 9.30
C ALA A 182 26.01 7.02 10.59
N ALA A 183 25.10 6.06 10.45
CA ALA A 183 24.71 5.22 11.57
C ALA A 183 25.87 4.27 11.91
N ASP A 184 25.99 3.86 13.17
CA ASP A 184 27.11 3.07 13.69
C ASP A 184 27.37 1.75 12.93
N ASP A 185 26.36 1.22 12.22
CA ASP A 185 26.41 -0.05 11.48
C ASP A 185 26.71 0.08 9.98
N THR A 186 26.89 1.32 9.48
CA THR A 186 27.07 1.60 8.06
C THR A 186 28.53 1.35 7.64
N VAL A 187 28.75 0.41 6.72
CA VAL A 187 30.10 0.07 6.22
C VAL A 187 30.44 0.77 4.91
N ALA A 188 29.44 1.15 4.13
CA ALA A 188 29.61 1.97 2.93
C ALA A 188 28.37 2.82 2.67
N HIS A 189 28.57 4.01 2.10
CA HIS A 189 27.50 4.96 1.81
C HIS A 189 27.81 5.76 0.54
N ALA A 190 26.76 6.08 -0.21
CA ALA A 190 26.82 6.98 -1.35
C ALA A 190 25.55 7.84 -1.39
N ARG A 191 25.72 9.14 -1.58
CA ARG A 191 24.61 10.06 -1.79
C ARG A 191 24.53 10.48 -3.24
N LEU A 192 23.39 10.23 -3.86
CA LEU A 192 23.10 10.61 -5.23
C LEU A 192 22.01 11.67 -5.28
N SER A 193 22.05 12.53 -6.30
CA SER A 193 20.99 13.50 -6.58
C SER A 193 20.48 13.40 -8.01
N LYS A 194 19.22 13.75 -8.17
CA LYS A 194 18.55 13.89 -9.46
C LYS A 194 17.55 15.04 -9.34
N GLY A 195 17.90 16.19 -9.91
CA GLY A 195 17.18 17.44 -9.67
C GLY A 195 17.39 17.95 -8.25
N ASP A 196 16.31 18.26 -7.56
CA ASP A 196 16.27 18.73 -6.17
C ASP A 196 16.13 17.59 -5.14
N MET A 197 16.08 16.34 -5.60
CA MET A 197 15.86 15.16 -4.78
C MET A 197 17.08 14.25 -4.68
N TRP A 198 17.10 13.44 -3.62
CA TRP A 198 18.24 12.65 -3.18
C TRP A 198 17.92 11.16 -3.09
N LEU A 199 18.92 10.33 -3.35
CA LEU A 199 18.92 8.91 -3.04
C LEU A 199 20.13 8.63 -2.14
N ASP A 200 19.84 8.26 -0.89
CA ASP A 200 20.82 7.95 0.14
C ASP A 200 21.03 6.44 0.18
N ILE A 201 22.12 5.97 -0.40
CA ILE A 201 22.43 4.55 -0.54
C ILE A 201 23.34 4.14 0.61
N ARG A 202 22.92 3.16 1.41
CA ARG A 202 23.71 2.61 2.52
C ARG A 202 23.86 1.10 2.40
N GLN A 203 25.02 0.63 2.80
CA GLN A 203 25.32 -0.78 3.01
C GLN A 203 25.68 -0.99 4.47
N THR A 204 25.04 -1.95 5.11
CA THR A 204 25.37 -2.40 6.46
C THR A 204 26.36 -3.57 6.40
N ALA A 205 26.97 -3.94 7.52
CA ALA A 205 27.95 -5.04 7.57
C ALA A 205 27.36 -6.40 7.13
N ALA A 206 26.07 -6.62 7.43
CA ALA A 206 25.34 -7.84 7.08
C ALA A 206 23.89 -7.48 6.66
N PRO A 207 23.68 -6.96 5.44
CA PRO A 207 22.37 -6.51 5.01
C PRO A 207 21.42 -7.70 4.86
N LYS A 208 20.26 -7.64 5.52
CA LYS A 208 19.26 -8.71 5.43
C LYS A 208 18.72 -8.76 3.99
N PRO A 209 18.63 -9.93 3.35
CA PRO A 209 18.08 -10.05 1.99
C PRO A 209 16.57 -9.80 1.99
N TRP A 210 15.96 -9.58 0.82
CA TRP A 210 14.50 -9.58 0.70
C TRP A 210 13.89 -10.87 1.27
N PRO A 211 12.66 -10.82 1.83
CA PRO A 211 11.96 -12.04 2.20
C PRO A 211 11.77 -12.93 0.97
N SER A 212 11.75 -14.25 1.15
CA SER A 212 11.57 -15.21 0.04
C SER A 212 10.27 -15.02 -0.74
N ARG A 213 9.27 -14.35 -0.15
CA ARG A 213 7.98 -14.00 -0.77
C ARG A 213 7.77 -12.49 -0.94
N TYR A 214 8.85 -11.72 -1.05
CA TYR A 214 8.77 -10.29 -1.29
C TYR A 214 7.91 -9.96 -2.51
N ARG A 215 7.00 -9.00 -2.35
CA ARG A 215 6.28 -8.38 -3.46
C ARG A 215 6.44 -6.88 -3.39
N LEU A 216 6.53 -6.27 -4.57
CA LEU A 216 6.52 -4.83 -4.73
C LEU A 216 5.28 -4.17 -4.08
N SER A 217 4.17 -4.90 -3.99
CA SER A 217 2.93 -4.47 -3.35
C SER A 217 2.90 -4.61 -1.82
N ASP A 218 3.91 -5.20 -1.18
CA ASP A 218 3.97 -5.29 0.29
C ASP A 218 4.09 -3.89 0.91
N ILE A 219 3.59 -3.71 2.13
CA ILE A 219 3.54 -2.40 2.80
C ILE A 219 4.95 -1.81 2.90
N GLY A 220 5.12 -0.56 2.47
CA GLY A 220 6.42 0.08 2.42
C GLY A 220 6.57 1.08 1.28
N ILE A 221 7.81 1.45 0.98
CA ILE A 221 8.13 2.28 -0.19
C ILE A 221 8.22 1.36 -1.40
N LEU A 222 7.30 1.55 -2.34
CA LEU A 222 7.17 0.74 -3.54
C LEU A 222 8.31 1.05 -4.49
N ASN A 223 8.45 2.31 -4.90
CA ASN A 223 9.58 2.82 -5.68
C ASN A 223 9.60 4.36 -5.71
N LEU A 224 10.51 4.88 -6.53
CA LEU A 224 10.53 6.26 -7.00
C LEU A 224 10.31 6.30 -8.52
N ALA A 225 9.85 7.44 -9.04
CA ALA A 225 9.86 7.72 -10.47
C ALA A 225 10.87 8.80 -10.84
N VAL A 226 11.65 8.56 -11.89
CA VAL A 226 12.44 9.56 -12.60
C VAL A 226 11.57 10.17 -13.69
N GLY A 227 11.24 11.45 -13.52
CA GLY A 227 10.45 12.25 -14.45
C GLY A 227 11.30 12.95 -15.48
N PHE A 228 10.83 12.99 -16.72
CA PHE A 228 11.49 13.64 -17.86
C PHE A 228 10.64 14.79 -18.40
N ASP A 229 11.29 15.90 -18.74
CA ASP A 229 10.66 17.07 -19.36
C ASP A 229 10.32 16.87 -20.86
N SER A 230 10.86 15.82 -21.48
CA SER A 230 10.79 15.56 -22.91
C SER A 230 10.76 14.06 -23.21
N GLN A 231 10.02 13.69 -24.27
CA GLN A 231 9.94 12.31 -24.73
C GLN A 231 11.29 11.79 -25.27
N GLU A 232 12.05 12.67 -25.93
CA GLU A 232 13.40 12.37 -26.41
C GLU A 232 14.33 12.05 -25.24
N GLY A 233 14.29 12.84 -24.16
CA GLY A 233 15.08 12.58 -22.96
C GLY A 233 14.70 11.30 -22.24
N PHE A 234 13.40 10.99 -22.17
CA PHE A 234 12.93 9.69 -21.68
C PHE A 234 13.52 8.53 -22.51
N THR A 235 13.43 8.62 -23.85
CA THR A 235 13.85 7.55 -24.76
C THR A 235 15.36 7.32 -24.67
N ALA A 236 16.15 8.39 -24.74
CA ALA A 236 17.61 8.31 -24.62
C ALA A 236 18.05 7.74 -23.27
N GLN A 237 17.41 8.16 -22.16
CA GLN A 237 17.74 7.60 -20.85
C GLN A 237 17.30 6.15 -20.72
N PHE A 238 16.19 5.75 -21.35
CA PHE A 238 15.72 4.37 -21.34
C PHE A 238 16.70 3.45 -22.04
N GLU A 239 17.20 3.83 -23.23
CA GLU A 239 18.25 3.10 -23.94
C GLU A 239 19.53 2.99 -23.09
N GLN A 240 19.94 4.08 -22.44
CA GLN A 240 21.09 4.08 -21.55
C GLN A 240 20.89 3.16 -20.33
N ALA A 241 19.68 3.11 -19.77
CA ALA A 241 19.36 2.20 -18.67
C ALA A 241 19.52 0.73 -19.09
N LEU A 242 19.07 0.37 -20.30
CA LEU A 242 19.25 -0.99 -20.85
C LEU A 242 20.74 -1.34 -21.01
N VAL A 243 21.56 -0.41 -21.52
CA VAL A 243 23.01 -0.60 -21.64
C VAL A 243 23.68 -0.78 -20.27
N ALA A 244 23.20 -0.07 -19.26
CA ALA A 244 23.67 -0.20 -17.87
C ALA A 244 23.13 -1.45 -17.14
N GLY A 245 22.37 -2.31 -17.83
CA GLY A 245 21.88 -3.58 -17.30
C GLY A 245 20.56 -3.50 -16.54
N PHE A 246 19.79 -2.41 -16.68
CA PHE A 246 18.43 -2.37 -16.16
C PHE A 246 17.52 -3.28 -16.98
N VAL A 247 16.60 -3.97 -16.31
CA VAL A 247 15.64 -4.87 -16.93
C VAL A 247 14.24 -4.27 -16.83
N PRO A 248 13.60 -3.92 -17.96
CA PRO A 248 12.24 -3.40 -17.97
C PRO A 248 11.22 -4.51 -17.67
N ASN A 249 10.18 -4.19 -16.88
CA ASN A 249 9.03 -5.08 -16.70
C ASN A 249 8.29 -5.30 -18.03
N TYR A 250 8.25 -4.26 -18.87
CA TYR A 250 7.61 -4.27 -20.19
C TYR A 250 8.19 -3.14 -21.05
N GLN A 251 7.88 -3.14 -22.35
CA GLN A 251 8.24 -2.02 -23.22
C GLN A 251 7.54 -0.72 -22.77
N PRO A 252 8.16 0.46 -22.96
CA PRO A 252 7.54 1.73 -22.63
C PRO A 252 6.13 1.87 -23.19
N MET A 253 5.20 2.25 -22.33
CA MET A 253 3.78 2.35 -22.64
C MET A 253 3.30 3.80 -22.60
N GLY A 254 2.34 4.12 -23.44
CA GLY A 254 1.69 5.44 -23.45
C GLY A 254 1.48 5.97 -24.86
N GLN A 255 1.04 7.22 -24.95
CA GLN A 255 0.82 7.90 -26.22
C GLN A 255 1.96 8.88 -26.47
N ALA A 256 2.62 8.76 -27.62
CA ALA A 256 3.67 9.68 -28.06
C ALA A 256 3.20 11.15 -27.96
N GLY A 257 4.07 12.01 -27.45
CA GLY A 257 3.84 13.43 -27.20
C GLY A 257 2.98 13.73 -25.97
N LEU A 258 2.40 12.72 -25.31
CA LEU A 258 1.52 12.90 -24.17
C LEU A 258 2.03 12.22 -22.90
N VAL A 259 2.34 10.93 -22.96
CA VAL A 259 2.82 10.17 -21.80
C VAL A 259 3.62 8.97 -22.27
N GLN A 260 4.73 8.69 -21.59
CA GLN A 260 5.44 7.41 -21.67
C GLN A 260 5.85 7.00 -20.27
N CYS A 261 5.53 5.76 -19.87
CA CYS A 261 5.95 5.20 -18.60
C CYS A 261 6.48 3.78 -18.75
N VAL A 262 7.43 3.42 -17.88
CA VAL A 262 7.97 2.07 -17.76
C VAL A 262 8.54 1.87 -16.37
N TYR A 263 8.38 0.68 -15.80
CA TYR A 263 9.15 0.25 -14.65
C TYR A 263 10.37 -0.52 -15.13
N VAL A 264 11.54 -0.10 -14.68
CA VAL A 264 12.82 -0.77 -14.90
C VAL A 264 13.37 -1.22 -13.55
N ASN A 265 14.04 -2.36 -13.53
CA ASN A 265 14.70 -2.87 -12.33
C ASN A 265 16.20 -2.74 -12.52
N ASP A 266 16.90 -2.23 -11.51
CA ASP A 266 18.35 -2.17 -11.54
C ASP A 266 18.95 -3.60 -11.51
N PRO A 267 20.27 -3.77 -11.70
CA PRO A 267 20.92 -5.08 -11.65
C PRO A 267 20.76 -5.86 -10.33
N HIS A 268 20.25 -5.21 -9.28
CA HIS A 268 19.96 -5.80 -7.97
C HIS A 268 18.46 -6.05 -7.75
N GLY A 269 17.61 -5.68 -8.71
CA GLY A 269 16.15 -5.88 -8.68
C GLY A 269 15.35 -4.72 -8.10
N PHE A 270 15.98 -3.57 -7.78
CA PHE A 270 15.26 -2.40 -7.26
C PHE A 270 14.44 -1.75 -8.37
N SER A 271 13.13 -1.68 -8.17
CA SER A 271 12.19 -1.08 -9.12
C SER A 271 12.33 0.44 -9.14
N VAL A 272 12.43 1.01 -10.35
CA VAL A 272 12.41 2.45 -10.62
C VAL A 272 11.41 2.71 -11.76
N GLU A 273 10.52 3.67 -11.58
CA GLU A 273 9.67 4.15 -12.67
C GLU A 273 10.42 5.20 -13.49
N MET A 274 10.27 5.14 -14.79
CA MET A 274 10.62 6.23 -15.70
C MET A 274 9.33 6.81 -16.24
N LEU A 275 9.20 8.13 -16.26
CA LEU A 275 7.97 8.81 -16.67
C LEU A 275 8.26 10.08 -17.47
N TYR A 276 7.80 10.10 -18.72
CA TYR A 276 7.50 11.35 -19.42
C TYR A 276 6.00 11.61 -19.34
N CYS A 277 5.61 12.83 -18.96
CA CYS A 277 4.21 13.24 -18.92
C CYS A 277 4.10 14.70 -19.38
N SER A 278 3.30 14.94 -20.42
CA SER A 278 3.00 16.29 -20.88
C SER A 278 2.23 17.05 -19.79
N PRO A 279 2.55 18.34 -19.52
CA PRO A 279 1.84 19.15 -18.54
C PRO A 279 0.32 19.21 -18.72
N GLN A 280 -0.16 18.98 -19.96
CA GLN A 280 -1.59 18.90 -20.28
C GLN A 280 -2.30 17.76 -19.55
N LEU A 281 -1.58 16.71 -19.15
CA LEU A 281 -2.11 15.57 -18.42
C LEU A 281 -1.98 15.69 -16.90
N TYR A 282 -1.25 16.67 -16.36
CA TYR A 282 -1.04 16.80 -14.90
C TYR A 282 -2.35 16.83 -14.10
N PRO A 283 -3.41 17.55 -14.54
CA PRO A 283 -4.70 17.55 -13.84
C PRO A 283 -5.42 16.18 -13.87
N LEU A 284 -5.03 15.29 -14.79
CA LEU A 284 -5.64 13.97 -15.01
C LEU A 284 -4.90 12.83 -14.30
N VAL A 285 -3.61 13.02 -13.99
CA VAL A 285 -2.74 11.96 -13.46
C VAL A 285 -2.07 12.28 -12.12
N GLY A 286 -2.50 13.34 -11.44
CA GLY A 286 -2.16 13.58 -10.03
C GLY A 286 -1.14 14.68 -9.77
N PHE A 287 -0.37 15.11 -10.78
CA PHE A 287 0.68 16.14 -10.64
C PHE A 287 0.13 17.55 -10.39
N SER A 288 -1.16 17.81 -10.63
CA SER A 288 -1.79 19.08 -10.29
C SER A 288 -3.25 18.90 -9.91
N LYS A 289 -3.81 19.91 -9.24
CA LYS A 289 -5.26 19.92 -8.94
C LYS A 289 -6.08 19.80 -10.23
N PRO A 290 -7.13 18.95 -10.25
CA PRO A 290 -7.94 18.76 -11.45
C PRO A 290 -8.79 20.01 -11.69
N ASP A 291 -8.75 20.52 -12.92
CA ASP A 291 -9.71 21.50 -13.42
C ASP A 291 -11.11 20.89 -13.59
N LEU A 292 -12.10 21.68 -14.02
CA LEU A 292 -13.47 21.19 -14.15
C LEU A 292 -13.61 20.05 -15.17
N LYS A 293 -12.85 20.10 -16.27
CA LYS A 293 -12.86 19.07 -17.32
C LYS A 293 -12.24 17.78 -16.81
N ALA A 294 -11.09 17.88 -16.16
CA ALA A 294 -10.38 16.77 -15.54
C ALA A 294 -11.22 16.10 -14.44
N ARG A 295 -11.90 16.90 -13.60
CA ARG A 295 -12.84 16.38 -12.59
C ARG A 295 -13.96 15.55 -13.21
N LEU A 296 -14.57 16.04 -14.29
CA LEU A 296 -15.65 15.33 -14.97
C LEU A 296 -15.14 14.03 -15.61
N PHE A 297 -13.99 14.09 -16.30
CA PHE A 297 -13.37 12.94 -16.93
C PHE A 297 -12.95 11.88 -15.92
N ASN A 298 -12.28 12.27 -14.83
CA ASN A 298 -11.88 11.36 -13.75
C ASN A 298 -13.11 10.72 -13.09
N ARG A 299 -14.20 11.47 -12.90
CA ARG A 299 -15.47 10.91 -12.39
C ARG A 299 -16.08 9.89 -13.34
N GLN A 300 -15.95 10.07 -14.67
CA GLN A 300 -16.42 9.08 -15.64
C GLN A 300 -15.54 7.82 -15.65
N ARG A 301 -14.21 7.98 -15.68
CA ARG A 301 -13.25 6.87 -15.59
C ARG A 301 -13.47 6.04 -14.33
N GLU A 302 -13.62 6.74 -13.20
CA GLU A 302 -13.94 6.13 -11.91
C GLU A 302 -15.27 5.34 -11.99
N LYS A 303 -16.34 5.92 -12.52
CA LYS A 303 -17.61 5.21 -12.72
C LYS A 303 -17.47 3.95 -13.57
N LEU A 304 -16.66 3.98 -14.64
CA LEU A 304 -16.40 2.83 -15.49
C LEU A 304 -15.61 1.75 -14.74
N ALA A 305 -14.59 2.12 -13.96
CA ALA A 305 -13.83 1.20 -13.13
C ALA A 305 -14.74 0.50 -12.11
N TYR A 306 -15.60 1.25 -11.41
CA TYR A 306 -16.59 0.67 -10.51
C TYR A 306 -17.55 -0.26 -11.25
N LYS A 307 -18.11 0.15 -12.40
CA LYS A 307 -19.00 -0.70 -13.20
C LYS A 307 -18.33 -2.02 -13.61
N ALA A 308 -17.05 -1.97 -14.01
CA ALA A 308 -16.26 -3.15 -14.38
C ALA A 308 -16.02 -4.08 -13.18
N LEU A 309 -15.83 -3.52 -11.98
CA LEU A 309 -15.75 -4.27 -10.73
C LEU A 309 -17.09 -4.83 -10.26
N GLY A 310 -18.20 -4.49 -10.94
CA GLY A 310 -19.54 -4.81 -10.49
C GLY A 310 -19.93 -4.09 -9.20
N THR A 311 -19.20 -3.05 -8.84
CA THR A 311 -19.41 -2.21 -7.67
C THR A 311 -19.81 -0.81 -8.12
N ARG A 312 -20.28 0.04 -7.21
CA ARG A 312 -20.52 1.47 -7.47
C ARG A 312 -19.70 2.25 -6.46
N ARG A 313 -19.34 3.48 -6.83
CA ARG A 313 -18.42 4.36 -6.11
C ARG A 313 -18.54 4.25 -4.59
N ASP A 314 -17.42 3.96 -3.93
CA ASP A 314 -17.30 4.13 -2.48
C ASP A 314 -17.62 5.60 -2.17
N SER A 315 -18.64 5.81 -1.34
CA SER A 315 -19.08 7.13 -0.91
C SER A 315 -17.95 7.96 -0.28
N PHE A 316 -18.16 9.27 -0.16
CA PHE A 316 -17.31 10.22 0.58
C PHE A 316 -16.98 9.82 2.03
N PHE A 317 -17.70 8.86 2.61
CA PHE A 317 -17.45 8.35 3.95
C PHE A 317 -17.14 6.86 3.90
N SER A 318 -15.97 6.50 4.43
CA SER A 318 -15.52 5.13 4.69
C SER A 318 -15.20 4.95 6.18
N ARG A 319 -15.43 3.75 6.71
CA ARG A 319 -15.00 3.32 8.05
C ARG A 319 -14.81 1.82 8.07
N GLN A 320 -13.96 1.33 8.96
CA GLN A 320 -13.64 -0.10 9.05
C GLN A 320 -13.83 -0.64 10.46
N ILE A 321 -14.31 -1.87 10.54
CA ILE A 321 -14.19 -2.72 11.72
C ILE A 321 -13.14 -3.77 11.40
N ARG A 322 -12.16 -3.92 12.31
CA ARG A 322 -11.13 -4.96 12.24
C ARG A 322 -11.01 -5.64 13.60
N THR A 323 -10.91 -6.96 13.56
CA THR A 323 -10.64 -7.85 14.69
C THR A 323 -9.53 -8.81 14.30
N GLU A 324 -8.85 -9.37 15.29
CA GLU A 324 -7.84 -10.40 15.10
C GLU A 324 -7.87 -11.40 16.27
N ILE A 325 -7.47 -12.64 16.00
CA ILE A 325 -7.27 -13.70 16.99
C ILE A 325 -6.16 -14.63 16.49
N GLU A 326 -5.43 -15.25 17.42
CA GLU A 326 -4.47 -16.31 17.10
C GLU A 326 -5.17 -17.68 17.17
N ILE A 327 -4.93 -18.54 16.17
CA ILE A 327 -5.44 -19.90 16.10
C ILE A 327 -4.24 -20.84 15.99
N ASP A 328 -4.13 -21.77 16.93
CA ASP A 328 -3.05 -22.75 17.01
C ASP A 328 -3.25 -23.88 15.98
N ALA A 329 -3.20 -23.51 14.70
CA ALA A 329 -3.32 -24.39 13.56
C ALA A 329 -2.70 -23.72 12.32
N ALA A 330 -2.28 -24.53 11.35
CA ALA A 330 -1.77 -24.03 10.07
C ALA A 330 -2.88 -23.30 9.26
N PRO A 331 -2.54 -22.31 8.42
CA PRO A 331 -3.53 -21.54 7.67
C PRO A 331 -4.46 -22.37 6.79
N SER A 332 -3.97 -23.50 6.26
CA SER A 332 -4.76 -24.44 5.47
C SER A 332 -5.88 -25.11 6.28
N ALA A 333 -5.63 -25.47 7.53
CA ALA A 333 -6.62 -26.08 8.41
C ALA A 333 -7.74 -25.09 8.75
N VAL A 334 -7.35 -23.85 9.10
CA VAL A 334 -8.31 -22.77 9.37
C VAL A 334 -9.11 -22.43 8.10
N TRP A 335 -8.45 -22.36 6.94
CA TRP A 335 -9.10 -22.10 5.66
C TRP A 335 -10.17 -23.14 5.34
N ASN A 336 -9.87 -24.43 5.51
CA ASN A 336 -10.81 -25.51 5.24
C ASN A 336 -12.10 -25.37 6.08
N CYS A 337 -11.99 -24.99 7.36
CA CYS A 337 -13.18 -24.69 8.18
C CYS A 337 -13.90 -23.41 7.74
N LEU A 338 -13.16 -22.39 7.29
CA LEU A 338 -13.69 -21.10 6.88
C LEU A 338 -14.46 -21.14 5.54
N VAL A 339 -14.13 -22.07 4.64
CA VAL A 339 -14.83 -22.22 3.34
C VAL A 339 -15.70 -23.47 3.26
N ASP A 340 -15.85 -24.21 4.37
CA ASP A 340 -16.83 -25.29 4.50
C ASP A 340 -18.25 -24.69 4.64
N PHE A 341 -18.77 -24.19 3.51
CA PHE A 341 -20.06 -23.52 3.46
C PHE A 341 -21.24 -24.46 3.74
N GLU A 342 -21.07 -25.77 3.52
CA GLU A 342 -22.09 -26.79 3.82
C GLU A 342 -22.28 -26.95 5.32
N ARG A 343 -21.19 -26.89 6.10
CA ARG A 343 -21.21 -27.01 7.57
C ARG A 343 -21.08 -25.66 8.29
N TYR A 344 -21.13 -24.55 7.57
CA TYR A 344 -20.90 -23.20 8.10
C TYR A 344 -21.81 -22.87 9.29
N GLY A 345 -23.08 -23.26 9.20
CA GLY A 345 -24.07 -23.01 10.26
C GLY A 345 -23.86 -23.81 11.55
N GLN A 346 -22.99 -24.83 11.56
CA GLN A 346 -22.71 -25.64 12.75
C GLN A 346 -21.82 -24.91 13.75
N TRP A 347 -20.97 -23.99 13.28
CA TRP A 347 -20.03 -23.27 14.12
C TRP A 347 -20.23 -21.75 14.06
N ASN A 348 -20.72 -21.20 12.94
CA ASN A 348 -20.82 -19.75 12.79
C ASN A 348 -22.08 -19.21 13.50
N PRO A 349 -21.92 -18.43 14.59
CA PRO A 349 -23.07 -17.96 15.38
C PRO A 349 -23.82 -16.78 14.72
N MET A 350 -23.28 -16.22 13.64
CA MET A 350 -23.78 -15.00 13.01
C MET A 350 -24.23 -15.23 11.57
N LEU A 351 -23.51 -16.01 10.78
CA LEU A 351 -23.76 -16.13 9.34
C LEU A 351 -24.31 -17.49 8.98
N GLU A 352 -25.41 -17.48 8.22
CA GLU A 352 -25.95 -18.65 7.55
C GLU A 352 -25.78 -18.46 6.04
N ILE A 353 -24.92 -19.26 5.41
CA ILE A 353 -24.74 -19.22 3.96
C ILE A 353 -25.84 -20.06 3.31
N GLN A 354 -26.68 -19.42 2.51
CA GLN A 354 -27.83 -20.06 1.88
C GLN A 354 -27.49 -20.58 0.49
N ARG A 355 -26.69 -19.81 -0.25
CA ARG A 355 -26.22 -20.16 -1.60
C ARG A 355 -24.93 -19.43 -1.89
N ILE A 356 -23.99 -20.10 -2.53
CA ILE A 356 -22.73 -19.50 -2.95
C ILE A 356 -22.26 -20.09 -4.29
N ASP A 357 -21.84 -19.22 -5.20
CA ASP A 357 -21.01 -19.54 -6.36
C ASP A 357 -19.55 -19.24 -5.96
N HIS A 358 -18.85 -20.23 -5.41
CA HIS A 358 -17.53 -20.06 -4.77
C HIS A 358 -16.41 -19.87 -5.82
N ARG A 359 -16.31 -18.64 -6.32
CA ARG A 359 -15.24 -18.15 -7.19
C ARG A 359 -15.21 -16.62 -7.18
N PRO A 360 -14.09 -15.97 -7.52
CA PRO A 360 -14.05 -14.52 -7.69
C PRO A 360 -15.14 -14.00 -8.63
N GLY A 361 -15.91 -13.00 -8.19
CA GLY A 361 -17.05 -12.45 -8.91
C GLY A 361 -18.35 -13.26 -8.81
N GLY A 362 -18.32 -14.44 -8.19
CA GLY A 362 -19.48 -15.28 -7.92
C GLY A 362 -20.45 -14.64 -6.92
N GLN A 363 -21.73 -15.03 -6.98
CA GLN A 363 -22.78 -14.49 -6.12
C GLN A 363 -22.94 -15.32 -4.85
N MET A 364 -23.25 -14.64 -3.74
CA MET A 364 -23.51 -15.24 -2.44
C MET A 364 -24.82 -14.69 -1.87
N HIS A 365 -25.64 -15.57 -1.30
CA HIS A 365 -26.79 -15.23 -0.46
C HIS A 365 -26.53 -15.74 0.95
N PHE A 366 -26.66 -14.85 1.93
CA PHE A 366 -26.45 -15.19 3.33
C PHE A 366 -27.44 -14.46 4.22
N ALA A 367 -27.70 -15.03 5.39
CA ALA A 367 -28.48 -14.39 6.44
C ALA A 367 -27.60 -14.06 7.64
N VAL A 368 -27.87 -12.90 8.25
CA VAL A 368 -27.30 -12.50 9.54
C VAL A 368 -28.27 -12.87 10.65
N LYS A 369 -27.79 -13.66 11.61
CA LYS A 369 -28.47 -14.12 12.81
C LYS A 369 -28.01 -13.34 14.03
N LEU A 370 -28.90 -13.20 15.01
CA LEU A 370 -28.57 -12.74 16.35
C LEU A 370 -29.23 -13.69 17.35
N GLY A 371 -28.46 -14.67 17.85
CA GLY A 371 -29.05 -15.83 18.53
C GLY A 371 -29.72 -16.75 17.51
N GLU A 372 -30.88 -17.32 17.85
CA GLU A 372 -31.64 -18.18 16.93
C GLU A 372 -32.48 -17.39 15.91
N GLU A 373 -32.67 -16.09 16.11
CA GLU A 373 -33.48 -15.26 15.21
C GLU A 373 -32.71 -14.77 13.99
N ARG A 374 -33.30 -14.98 12.80
CA ARG A 374 -32.85 -14.37 11.54
C ARG A 374 -33.23 -12.89 11.53
N LYS A 375 -32.23 -11.99 11.48
CA LYS A 375 -32.47 -10.53 11.47
C LYS A 375 -32.58 -9.97 10.06
N ALA A 376 -31.76 -10.43 9.12
CA ALA A 376 -31.76 -9.95 7.74
C ALA A 376 -31.11 -10.96 6.78
N SER A 377 -31.48 -10.90 5.51
CA SER A 377 -30.83 -11.63 4.41
C SER A 377 -30.21 -10.66 3.43
N PHE A 378 -29.06 -11.03 2.88
CA PHE A 378 -28.25 -10.19 2.01
C PHE A 378 -27.80 -10.96 0.78
N GLN A 379 -27.65 -10.21 -0.31
CA GLN A 379 -26.95 -10.65 -1.51
C GLN A 379 -25.62 -9.92 -1.59
N ALA A 380 -24.56 -10.67 -1.85
CA ALA A 380 -23.20 -10.16 -2.04
C ALA A 380 -22.52 -10.82 -3.23
N ARG A 381 -21.36 -10.28 -3.58
CA ARG A 381 -20.47 -10.82 -4.60
C ARG A 381 -19.10 -11.08 -4.00
N ILE A 382 -18.51 -12.24 -4.28
CA ILE A 382 -17.16 -12.58 -3.83
C ILE A 382 -16.18 -11.62 -4.49
N SER A 383 -15.46 -10.84 -3.68
CA SER A 383 -14.47 -9.86 -4.13
C SER A 383 -13.04 -10.40 -4.08
N SER A 384 -12.75 -11.39 -3.24
CA SER A 384 -11.45 -12.07 -3.17
C SER A 384 -11.62 -13.51 -2.71
N ASP A 385 -10.89 -14.43 -3.35
CA ASP A 385 -10.77 -15.83 -2.99
C ASP A 385 -9.34 -16.27 -3.34
N GLU A 386 -8.45 -16.14 -2.36
CA GLU A 386 -7.01 -16.35 -2.47
C GLU A 386 -6.57 -17.42 -1.47
N ALA A 387 -7.04 -18.66 -1.63
CA ALA A 387 -6.74 -19.76 -0.71
C ALA A 387 -5.22 -19.97 -0.45
N PRO A 388 -4.77 -20.23 0.80
CA PRO A 388 -5.51 -20.17 2.06
C PRO A 388 -5.39 -18.80 2.77
N ARG A 389 -5.15 -17.70 2.03
CA ARG A 389 -4.73 -16.40 2.57
C ARG A 389 -5.86 -15.40 2.78
N ARG A 390 -6.82 -15.30 1.87
CA ARG A 390 -7.90 -14.28 1.96
C ARG A 390 -9.20 -14.73 1.31
N PHE A 391 -10.30 -14.50 2.02
CA PHE A 391 -11.64 -14.61 1.47
C PHE A 391 -12.41 -13.32 1.76
N ALA A 392 -13.09 -12.76 0.77
CA ALA A 392 -13.87 -11.55 0.95
C ALA A 392 -15.08 -11.49 0.02
N TRP A 393 -16.14 -10.84 0.48
CA TRP A 393 -17.31 -10.54 -0.33
C TRP A 393 -17.83 -9.14 -0.04
N ARG A 394 -18.53 -8.58 -1.02
CA ARG A 394 -19.04 -7.22 -0.98
C ARG A 394 -20.53 -7.17 -1.28
N GLY A 395 -21.27 -6.42 -0.47
CA GLY A 395 -22.72 -6.25 -0.58
C GLY A 395 -23.20 -4.86 -0.21
N GLY A 396 -24.52 -4.66 -0.22
CA GLY A 396 -25.19 -3.42 0.16
C GLY A 396 -25.37 -2.41 -0.97
N ASN A 397 -25.90 -1.24 -0.62
CA ASN A 397 -26.22 -0.17 -1.58
C ASN A 397 -25.30 1.03 -1.35
N PRO A 398 -24.43 1.40 -2.32
CA PRO A 398 -23.49 2.51 -2.18
C PRO A 398 -24.13 3.88 -1.88
N PHE A 399 -25.41 4.09 -2.20
CA PHE A 399 -26.12 5.33 -1.85
C PHE A 399 -26.51 5.39 -0.38
N THR A 400 -26.70 4.23 0.28
CA THR A 400 -26.99 4.15 1.70
C THR A 400 -25.75 3.68 2.46
N VAL A 401 -25.49 2.38 2.47
CA VAL A 401 -24.29 1.71 3.01
C VAL A 401 -23.99 0.46 2.16
N ALA A 402 -22.73 0.33 1.75
CA ALA A 402 -22.11 -0.87 1.22
C ALA A 402 -21.02 -1.36 2.19
N GLY A 403 -20.73 -2.66 2.15
CA GLY A 403 -19.74 -3.30 3.02
C GLY A 403 -18.95 -4.36 2.27
N GLU A 404 -17.63 -4.39 2.44
CA GLU A 404 -16.78 -5.52 2.09
C GLU A 404 -16.37 -6.26 3.36
N HIS A 405 -16.94 -7.44 3.55
CA HIS A 405 -16.61 -8.37 4.62
C HIS A 405 -15.40 -9.20 4.20
N PHE A 406 -14.38 -9.31 5.05
CA PHE A 406 -13.14 -9.99 4.71
C PHE A 406 -12.60 -10.85 5.85
N PHE A 407 -11.88 -11.89 5.46
CA PHE A 407 -11.06 -12.76 6.31
C PHE A 407 -9.67 -12.86 5.71
N GLN A 408 -8.66 -12.85 6.55
CA GLN A 408 -7.28 -12.97 6.16
C GLN A 408 -6.53 -13.85 7.15
N LEU A 409 -5.72 -14.75 6.63
CA LEU A 409 -4.90 -15.66 7.42
C LEU A 409 -3.44 -15.34 7.18
N VAL A 410 -2.72 -15.08 8.26
CA VAL A 410 -1.28 -14.82 8.25
C VAL A 410 -0.61 -15.92 9.06
N GLU A 411 0.28 -16.67 8.42
CA GLU A 411 1.10 -17.68 9.08
C GLU A 411 2.12 -17.01 10.00
N ASN A 412 2.18 -17.46 11.26
CA ASN A 412 3.16 -17.02 12.23
C ASN A 412 4.43 -17.89 12.14
N ALA A 413 5.52 -17.44 12.77
CA ALA A 413 6.79 -18.14 12.74
C ALA A 413 6.76 -19.53 13.40
N ASP A 414 5.84 -19.75 14.35
CA ASP A 414 5.61 -21.03 15.04
C ASP A 414 4.67 -21.98 14.28
N GLY A 415 4.18 -21.57 13.10
CA GLY A 415 3.23 -22.33 12.28
C GLY A 415 1.77 -22.14 12.66
N SER A 416 1.47 -21.35 13.71
CA SER A 416 0.10 -20.93 14.05
C SER A 416 -0.42 -19.89 13.06
N THR A 417 -1.70 -19.56 13.14
CA THR A 417 -2.35 -18.61 12.24
C THR A 417 -2.91 -17.41 12.97
N ARG A 418 -2.44 -16.21 12.60
CA ARG A 418 -3.12 -14.96 12.93
C ARG A 418 -4.29 -14.74 11.98
N PHE A 419 -5.50 -14.89 12.50
CA PHE A 419 -6.75 -14.69 11.79
C PHE A 419 -7.24 -13.25 11.94
N ILE A 420 -7.25 -12.50 10.83
CA ILE A 420 -7.73 -11.12 10.74
C ILE A 420 -9.09 -11.13 10.06
N HIS A 421 -10.10 -10.54 10.70
CA HIS A 421 -11.46 -10.51 10.22
C HIS A 421 -12.04 -9.10 10.36
N GLY A 422 -12.84 -8.66 9.39
CA GLY A 422 -13.54 -7.40 9.54
C GLY A 422 -14.48 -7.07 8.39
N GLU A 423 -14.97 -5.85 8.43
CA GLU A 423 -15.80 -5.29 7.37
C GLU A 423 -15.42 -3.83 7.11
N ARG A 424 -15.26 -3.49 5.84
CA ARG A 424 -15.01 -2.13 5.35
C ARG A 424 -16.32 -1.56 4.83
N PHE A 425 -16.84 -0.56 5.52
CA PHE A 425 -18.08 0.12 5.15
C PHE A 425 -17.79 1.38 4.34
N SER A 426 -18.65 1.65 3.37
CA SER A 426 -18.71 2.93 2.66
C SER A 426 -20.16 3.31 2.38
N GLY A 427 -20.51 4.59 2.42
CA GLY A 427 -21.90 5.01 2.11
C GLY A 427 -22.18 6.45 2.51
N LEU A 428 -23.12 7.13 1.86
CA LEU A 428 -23.43 8.54 2.20
C LEU A 428 -24.07 8.64 3.59
N LEU A 429 -24.81 7.59 3.99
CA LEU A 429 -25.45 7.49 5.31
C LEU A 429 -24.55 6.83 6.37
N LEU A 430 -23.31 6.47 6.02
CA LEU A 430 -22.40 5.80 6.95
C LEU A 430 -22.17 6.59 8.25
N PRO A 431 -21.95 7.93 8.26
CA PRO A 431 -21.74 8.66 9.51
C PRO A 431 -22.91 8.55 10.49
N ALA A 432 -24.15 8.60 9.97
CA ALA A 432 -25.36 8.48 10.77
C ALA A 432 -25.58 7.05 11.30
N LEU A 433 -25.19 6.04 10.52
CA LEU A 433 -25.39 4.63 10.87
C LEU A 433 -24.20 4.00 11.61
N TRP A 434 -23.07 4.71 11.71
CA TRP A 434 -21.82 4.14 12.23
C TRP A 434 -21.96 3.60 13.65
N GLN A 435 -22.64 4.32 14.54
CA GLN A 435 -22.82 3.87 15.94
C GLN A 435 -23.54 2.52 16.06
N ARG A 436 -24.40 2.20 15.10
CA ARG A 436 -25.08 0.90 15.02
C ARG A 436 -24.20 -0.15 14.36
N LEU A 437 -23.56 0.19 13.24
CA LEU A 437 -22.71 -0.74 12.49
C LEU A 437 -21.45 -1.14 13.29
N SER A 438 -20.87 -0.22 14.06
CA SER A 438 -19.69 -0.49 14.90
C SER A 438 -19.95 -1.55 15.98
N GLN A 439 -21.21 -1.79 16.34
CA GLN A 439 -21.60 -2.85 17.28
C GLN A 439 -21.34 -4.26 16.72
N SER A 440 -21.28 -4.41 15.38
CA SER A 440 -20.94 -5.67 14.72
C SER A 440 -19.55 -6.20 15.13
N LYS A 441 -18.66 -5.33 15.64
CA LYS A 441 -17.34 -5.75 16.16
C LYS A 441 -17.44 -6.89 17.18
N ARG A 442 -18.42 -6.84 18.08
CA ARG A 442 -18.63 -7.89 19.10
C ARG A 442 -19.08 -9.21 18.48
N LEU A 443 -19.88 -9.16 17.41
CA LEU A 443 -20.32 -10.35 16.67
C LEU A 443 -19.16 -10.97 15.91
N TYR A 444 -18.31 -10.15 15.28
CA TYR A 444 -17.10 -10.64 14.62
C TYR A 444 -16.13 -11.30 15.59
N GLN A 445 -15.96 -10.77 16.80
CA GLN A 445 -15.16 -11.41 17.85
C GLN A 445 -15.71 -12.80 18.24
N ARG A 446 -17.03 -12.91 18.44
CA ARG A 446 -17.67 -14.21 18.73
C ARG A 446 -17.53 -15.21 17.58
N MET A 447 -17.63 -14.74 16.34
CA MET A 447 -17.40 -15.58 15.17
C MET A 447 -15.94 -16.07 15.12
N ASN A 448 -14.97 -15.22 15.46
CA ASN A 448 -13.56 -15.59 15.52
C ASN A 448 -13.30 -16.68 16.56
N GLU A 449 -13.86 -16.53 17.76
CA GLU A 449 -13.77 -17.51 18.84
C GLU A 449 -14.39 -18.85 18.43
N ALA A 450 -15.56 -18.84 17.79
CA ALA A 450 -16.23 -20.05 17.32
C ALA A 450 -15.45 -20.76 16.19
N LEU A 451 -14.83 -20.00 15.27
CA LEU A 451 -13.94 -20.56 14.25
C LEU A 451 -12.74 -21.26 14.91
N LYS A 452 -12.12 -20.59 15.90
CA LYS A 452 -11.00 -21.19 16.65
C LYS A 452 -11.41 -22.52 17.28
N GLN A 453 -12.52 -22.54 18.01
CA GLN A 453 -13.02 -23.77 18.64
C GLN A 453 -13.30 -24.88 17.63
N ARG A 454 -13.89 -24.54 16.47
CA ARG A 454 -14.17 -25.52 15.42
C ARG A 454 -12.90 -26.15 14.86
N VAL A 455 -11.85 -25.34 14.64
CA VAL A 455 -10.55 -25.81 14.17
C VAL A 455 -9.90 -26.70 15.21
N ASP A 456 -9.90 -26.29 16.48
CA ASP A 456 -9.33 -27.06 17.59
C ASP A 456 -10.01 -28.44 17.72
N SER A 457 -11.35 -28.51 17.62
CA SER A 457 -12.09 -29.79 17.68
C SER A 457 -11.85 -30.68 16.45
N ALA A 458 -11.80 -30.11 15.24
CA ALA A 458 -11.48 -30.88 14.04
C ALA A 458 -10.06 -31.47 14.08
N HIS A 459 -9.14 -30.80 14.76
CA HIS A 459 -7.78 -31.29 14.95
C HIS A 459 -7.71 -32.45 15.96
N GLN A 460 -8.51 -32.39 17.02
CA GLN A 460 -8.64 -33.48 18.00
C GLN A 460 -9.26 -34.73 17.37
N GLU A 461 -10.38 -34.60 16.65
CA GLU A 461 -11.03 -35.72 15.94
C GLU A 461 -10.06 -36.44 14.99
N ALA A 462 -9.26 -35.68 14.22
CA ALA A 462 -8.27 -36.25 13.31
C ALA A 462 -7.07 -36.91 14.01
N THR A 463 -6.74 -36.46 15.23
CA THR A 463 -5.66 -37.03 16.03
C THR A 463 -6.10 -38.34 16.67
N ASP A 464 -7.31 -38.37 17.23
CA ASP A 464 -7.89 -39.56 17.86
C ASP A 464 -8.11 -40.68 16.82
N GLU A 465 -8.65 -40.38 15.64
CA GLU A 465 -8.78 -41.36 14.54
C GLU A 465 -7.45 -41.93 14.05
N ARG A 466 -6.34 -41.21 14.25
CA ARG A 466 -4.99 -41.66 13.87
C ARG A 466 -4.35 -42.50 14.96
N LEU A 467 -4.76 -42.33 16.22
CA LEU A 467 -4.33 -43.16 17.35
C LEU A 467 -5.11 -44.47 17.42
N GLU A 468 -6.33 -44.51 16.89
CA GLU A 468 -7.17 -45.72 16.82
C GLU A 468 -6.85 -46.65 15.64
N ARG A 469 -6.11 -46.16 14.62
CA ARG A 469 -5.63 -46.96 13.47
C ARG A 469 -4.19 -47.41 13.66
#